data_AF-A0A328SCS2-F1
#
_entry.id   AF-A0A328SCS2-F1
#
_cell.length_a   1.000
_cell.length_b   1.000
_cell.length_c   1.000
_cell.angle_alpha   90.00
_cell.angle_beta   90.00
_cell.angle_gamma   90.00
#
_symmetry.space_group_name_H-M   'P 1'
#
loop_
_entity.id
_entity.type
_entity.pdbx_description
1 polymer ?
#
loop_
_entity_poly.entity_id
_entity_poly.type
_entity_poly.pdbx_seq_one_letter_code
_entity_poly.pdbx_strand_id
1 'polypeptide(L)'
;TLWEDGDPFDVLVMMDQPTFPGCIIEARPIGIMRMIDQGDSDDKLLAVPVEDPRFEDITDISQLPQHYLKEIEHFFSQYKALENKTVEINGWEDNTKAKEAVLHAIELYKQEYQ
;
A
#
# COMPACT_ATOMS: atom_id res chain seq x y z
N THR A 1 4.40 8.40 9.98
CA THR A 1 3.65 7.16 10.28
C THR A 1 4.65 6.14 10.75
N LEU A 2 4.19 5.12 11.45
CA LEU A 2 4.96 3.96 11.90
C LEU A 2 4.10 2.72 11.67
N TRP A 3 4.71 1.59 11.35
CA TRP A 3 4.03 0.30 11.20
C TRP A 3 4.68 -0.78 12.09
N GLU A 4 4.13 -1.98 12.06
CA GLU A 4 4.51 -3.10 12.94
C GLU A 4 5.95 -3.61 12.68
N ASP A 5 6.49 -3.38 11.49
CA ASP A 5 7.88 -3.69 11.12
C ASP A 5 8.90 -2.65 11.62
N GLY A 6 8.42 -1.56 12.25
CA GLY A 6 9.25 -0.48 12.78
C GLY A 6 9.60 0.60 11.76
N ASP A 7 9.10 0.50 10.52
CA ASP A 7 9.34 1.47 9.45
C ASP A 7 8.11 2.36 9.19
N PRO A 8 8.25 3.47 8.44
CA PRO A 8 7.10 4.25 7.99
C PRO A 8 6.20 3.40 7.09
N PHE A 9 4.89 3.47 7.33
CA PHE A 9 3.90 2.68 6.59
C PHE A 9 3.95 2.90 5.06
N ASP A 10 3.99 1.79 4.32
CA ASP A 10 4.21 1.73 2.88
C ASP A 10 2.98 2.09 2.03
N VAL A 11 3.24 2.74 0.89
CA VAL A 11 2.21 3.09 -0.10
C VAL A 11 2.68 2.89 -1.54
N LEU A 12 1.83 2.26 -2.34
CA LEU A 12 1.90 2.17 -3.79
C LEU A 12 0.98 3.23 -4.39
N VAL A 13 1.56 4.15 -5.17
CA VAL A 13 0.78 5.20 -5.85
C VAL A 13 0.67 4.84 -7.34
N MET A 14 -0.55 4.68 -7.83
CA MET A 14 -0.81 4.40 -9.24
C MET A 14 -0.49 5.62 -10.09
N MET A 15 0.38 5.47 -11.07
CA MET A 15 0.77 6.56 -11.97
C MET A 15 1.04 6.04 -13.38
N ASP A 16 0.72 6.88 -14.38
CA ASP A 16 1.01 6.58 -15.79
C ASP A 16 2.48 6.87 -16.16
N GLN A 17 3.08 7.87 -15.54
CA GLN A 17 4.48 8.22 -15.70
C GLN A 17 5.19 8.11 -14.36
N PRO A 18 6.39 7.50 -14.31
CA PRO A 18 7.14 7.39 -13.07
C PRO A 18 7.60 8.76 -12.55
N THR A 19 7.75 8.87 -11.24
CA THR A 19 8.33 10.03 -10.58
C THR A 19 9.81 9.80 -10.25
N PHE A 20 10.41 10.72 -9.51
CA PHE A 20 11.76 10.60 -8.98
C PHE A 20 11.75 10.50 -7.45
N PRO A 21 12.75 9.84 -6.83
CA PRO A 21 12.84 9.73 -5.38
C PRO A 21 12.86 11.09 -4.67
N GLY A 22 12.14 11.20 -3.56
CA GLY A 22 11.99 12.45 -2.80
C GLY A 22 10.90 13.40 -3.31
N CYS A 23 10.21 13.06 -4.39
CA CYS A 23 9.01 13.76 -4.83
C CYS A 23 7.84 13.53 -3.86
N ILE A 24 7.05 14.57 -3.58
CA ILE A 24 5.83 14.49 -2.77
C ILE A 24 4.62 14.46 -3.70
N ILE A 25 3.70 13.54 -3.43
CA ILE A 25 2.46 13.36 -4.18
C ILE A 25 1.31 13.40 -3.19
N GLU A 26 0.31 14.25 -3.44
CA GLU A 26 -0.97 14.16 -2.74
C GLU A 26 -1.75 12.96 -3.28
N ALA A 27 -1.95 11.95 -2.44
CA ALA A 27 -2.52 10.67 -2.82
C ALA A 27 -3.71 10.29 -1.92
N ARG A 28 -4.71 9.65 -2.54
CA ARG A 28 -5.92 9.16 -1.90
C ARG A 28 -5.86 7.63 -1.80
N PRO A 29 -5.92 7.05 -0.58
CA PRO A 29 -6.00 5.60 -0.41
C PRO A 29 -7.30 5.04 -1.00
N ILE A 30 -7.19 3.93 -1.72
CA ILE A 30 -8.32 3.23 -2.36
C ILE A 30 -8.42 1.76 -1.92
N GLY A 31 -7.38 1.20 -1.31
CA GLY A 31 -7.37 -0.15 -0.75
C GLY A 31 -6.06 -0.45 -0.03
N ILE A 32 -5.98 -1.63 0.56
CA ILE A 32 -4.80 -2.11 1.29
C ILE A 32 -4.56 -3.58 0.97
N MET A 33 -3.31 -3.93 0.64
CA MET A 33 -2.87 -5.31 0.48
C MET A 33 -2.37 -5.80 1.83
N ARG A 34 -2.98 -6.87 2.34
CA ARG A 34 -2.53 -7.52 3.58
C ARG A 34 -1.35 -8.43 3.25
N MET A 35 -0.21 -8.20 3.91
CA MET A 35 1.04 -8.89 3.59
C MET A 35 1.83 -9.19 4.86
N ILE A 36 2.40 -10.40 4.90
CA ILE A 36 3.32 -10.84 5.94
C ILE A 36 4.68 -11.10 5.29
N ASP A 37 5.71 -10.42 5.76
CA ASP A 37 7.10 -10.65 5.38
C ASP A 37 7.88 -11.19 6.57
N GLN A 38 8.37 -12.42 6.47
CA GLN A 38 9.14 -13.10 7.52
C GLN A 38 8.48 -13.19 8.92
N GLY A 39 7.16 -13.04 8.99
CA GLY A 39 6.38 -13.10 10.24
C GLY A 39 5.92 -11.73 10.74
N ASP A 40 6.43 -10.65 10.17
CA ASP A 40 6.03 -9.28 10.50
C ASP A 40 4.97 -8.79 9.50
N SER A 41 4.04 -7.95 9.96
CA SER A 41 3.06 -7.32 9.07
C SER A 41 3.76 -6.26 8.24
N ASP A 42 3.69 -6.42 6.91
CA ASP A 42 4.26 -5.49 5.91
C ASP A 42 3.15 -5.10 4.93
N ASP A 43 2.02 -4.66 5.49
CA ASP A 43 0.85 -4.26 4.71
C ASP A 43 1.17 -3.06 3.81
N LYS A 44 0.55 -3.02 2.63
CA LYS A 44 0.82 -1.96 1.64
C LYS A 44 -0.44 -1.26 1.22
N LEU A 45 -0.49 0.06 1.36
CA LEU A 45 -1.58 0.86 0.82
C LEU A 45 -1.51 0.90 -0.70
N LEU A 46 -2.68 0.89 -1.34
CA LEU A 46 -2.81 1.29 -2.74
C LEU A 46 -3.55 2.63 -2.79
N ALA A 47 -2.98 3.58 -3.50
CA ALA A 47 -3.48 4.94 -3.61
C ALA A 47 -3.43 5.47 -5.04
N VAL A 48 -4.22 6.50 -5.29
CA VAL A 48 -4.24 7.23 -6.56
C VAL A 48 -3.91 8.71 -6.34
N PRO A 49 -3.22 9.38 -7.27
CA PRO A 49 -2.93 10.82 -7.16
C PRO A 49 -4.23 11.64 -7.23
N VAL A 50 -4.35 12.63 -6.36
CA VAL A 50 -5.54 13.49 -6.27
C VAL A 50 -5.65 14.43 -7.48
N GLU A 51 -4.51 14.93 -7.96
CA GLU A 51 -4.43 15.94 -9.02
C GLU A 51 -4.49 15.36 -10.44
N ASP A 52 -4.61 14.04 -10.60
CA ASP A 52 -4.73 13.41 -11.91
C ASP A 52 -6.20 13.08 -12.21
N PRO A 53 -6.85 13.79 -13.16
CA PRO A 53 -8.27 13.64 -13.43
C PRO A 53 -8.64 12.24 -13.95
N ARG A 54 -7.68 11.44 -14.41
CA ARG A 54 -7.92 10.05 -14.84
C ARG A 54 -8.33 9.14 -13.68
N PHE A 55 -8.02 9.53 -12.43
CA PHE A 55 -8.31 8.76 -11.23
C PHE A 55 -9.45 9.37 -10.39
N GLU A 56 -10.13 10.41 -10.88
CA GLU A 56 -11.15 11.14 -10.12
C GLU A 56 -12.25 10.20 -9.58
N ASP A 57 -12.74 9.30 -10.45
CA ASP A 57 -13.79 8.33 -10.14
C ASP A 57 -13.29 7.09 -9.35
N ILE A 58 -11.98 6.92 -9.19
CA ILE A 58 -11.38 5.79 -8.48
C ILE A 58 -11.23 6.15 -7.00
N THR A 59 -12.11 5.57 -6.20
CA THR A 59 -12.26 5.77 -4.76
C THR A 59 -12.17 4.47 -3.97
N ASP A 60 -12.26 3.33 -4.62
CA ASP A 60 -12.20 2.00 -4.02
C ASP A 60 -11.51 1.00 -4.95
N ILE A 61 -10.83 0.03 -4.34
CA ILE A 61 -10.06 -0.99 -5.04
C ILE A 61 -10.91 -1.88 -5.96
N SER A 62 -12.20 -2.03 -5.65
CA SER A 62 -13.14 -2.78 -6.49
C SER A 62 -13.36 -2.17 -7.88
N GLN A 63 -13.00 -0.88 -8.05
CA GLN A 63 -13.11 -0.17 -9.33
C GLN A 63 -11.93 -0.42 -10.26
N LEU A 64 -10.89 -1.13 -9.80
CA LEU A 64 -9.74 -1.49 -10.60
C LEU A 64 -9.94 -2.81 -11.36
N PRO A 65 -9.29 -2.98 -12.52
CA PRO A 65 -9.25 -4.26 -13.20
C PRO A 65 -8.65 -5.33 -12.28
N GLN A 66 -9.36 -6.45 -12.09
CA GLN A 66 -8.91 -7.54 -11.22
C GLN A 66 -7.55 -8.13 -11.61
N HIS A 67 -7.18 -8.05 -12.89
CA HIS A 67 -5.85 -8.49 -13.34
C HIS A 67 -4.73 -7.58 -12.81
N TYR A 68 -4.97 -6.28 -12.69
CA TYR A 68 -4.01 -5.33 -12.15
C TYR A 68 -3.70 -5.62 -10.67
N LEU A 69 -4.73 -5.93 -9.89
CA LEU A 69 -4.58 -6.34 -8.49
C LEU A 69 -3.74 -7.61 -8.36
N LYS A 70 -4.01 -8.61 -9.22
CA LYS A 70 -3.25 -9.87 -9.26
C LYS A 70 -1.80 -9.68 -9.69
N GLU A 71 -1.52 -8.72 -10.57
CA GLU A 71 -0.16 -8.39 -10.98
C GLU A 71 0.66 -7.86 -9.80
N ILE A 72 0.07 -6.97 -9.00
CA ILE A 72 0.70 -6.45 -7.78
C ILE A 72 0.90 -7.56 -6.75
N GLU A 73 -0.13 -8.37 -6.47
CA GLU A 73 0.00 -9.51 -5.55
C GLU A 73 1.11 -10.47 -6.01
N HIS A 74 1.15 -10.77 -7.30
CA HIS A 74 2.15 -11.67 -7.86
C HIS A 74 3.56 -11.10 -7.69
N PHE A 75 3.76 -9.80 -7.97
CA PHE A 75 5.04 -9.14 -7.77
C PHE A 75 5.54 -9.32 -6.33
N PHE A 76 4.74 -8.96 -5.33
CA PHE A 76 5.14 -9.08 -3.91
C PHE A 76 5.27 -10.54 -3.45
N SER A 77 4.51 -11.48 -4.02
CA SER A 77 4.70 -12.89 -3.71
C SER A 77 6.04 -13.47 -4.21
N GLN A 78 6.65 -12.86 -5.24
CA GLN A 78 7.83 -13.42 -5.91
C GLN A 78 9.12 -12.61 -5.74
N TYR A 79 9.06 -11.30 -5.48
CA TYR A 79 10.24 -10.43 -5.59
C TYR A 79 11.42 -10.83 -4.67
N LYS A 80 11.15 -11.49 -3.54
CA LYS A 80 12.15 -11.99 -2.59
C LYS A 80 12.45 -13.50 -2.70
N ALA A 81 11.88 -14.20 -3.69
CA ALA A 81 12.03 -15.66 -3.80
C ALA A 81 13.50 -16.09 -3.98
N LEU A 82 14.31 -15.32 -4.73
CA LEU A 82 15.74 -15.58 -4.92
C LEU A 82 16.61 -15.22 -3.70
N GLU A 83 16.05 -14.51 -2.72
CA GLU A 83 16.68 -14.28 -1.42
C GLU A 83 16.42 -15.43 -0.43
N ASN A 84 15.70 -16.49 -0.86
CA ASN A 84 15.18 -17.57 -0.02
C ASN A 84 14.30 -17.05 1.13
N LYS A 85 13.55 -15.96 0.89
CA LYS A 85 12.54 -15.44 1.80
C LYS A 85 11.16 -15.69 1.24
N THR A 86 10.21 -15.94 2.13
CA THR A 86 8.81 -16.16 1.80
C THR A 86 8.00 -14.94 2.21
N VAL A 87 7.12 -14.52 1.31
CA VAL A 87 6.12 -13.48 1.53
C VAL A 87 4.74 -14.11 1.39
N GLU A 88 3.86 -13.85 2.35
CA GLU A 88 2.47 -14.30 2.31
C GLU A 88 1.56 -13.11 2.00
N ILE A 89 0.71 -13.27 0.99
CA ILE A 89 -0.28 -12.28 0.59
C ILE A 89 -1.66 -12.75 1.03
N ASN A 90 -2.29 -11.98 1.90
CA ASN A 90 -3.61 -12.28 2.48
C ASN A 90 -4.76 -11.57 1.74
N GLY A 91 -4.46 -11.03 0.56
CA GLY A 91 -5.41 -10.40 -0.35
C GLY A 91 -5.60 -8.90 -0.09
N TRP A 92 -6.62 -8.36 -0.73
CA TRP A 92 -6.96 -6.94 -0.69
C TRP A 92 -8.17 -6.65 0.19
N GLU A 93 -8.12 -5.51 0.88
CA GLU A 93 -9.27 -4.91 1.54
C GLU A 93 -9.57 -3.51 0.98
N ASP A 94 -10.78 -3.04 1.26
CA ASP A 94 -11.38 -1.84 0.67
C ASP A 94 -10.77 -0.52 1.18
N ASN A 95 -11.29 0.60 0.65
CA ASN A 95 -10.83 1.92 1.03
C ASN A 95 -11.04 2.28 2.51
N THR A 96 -11.98 1.60 3.18
CA THR A 96 -12.31 1.88 4.57
C THR A 96 -11.23 1.29 5.45
N LYS A 97 -10.84 0.04 5.17
CA LYS A 97 -9.68 -0.60 5.81
C LYS A 97 -8.37 0.12 5.54
N ALA A 98 -8.18 0.64 4.33
CA ALA A 98 -7.02 1.46 4.02
C ALA A 98 -6.94 2.73 4.90
N LYS A 99 -8.06 3.44 5.09
CA LYS A 99 -8.10 4.65 5.93
C LYS A 99 -7.92 4.34 7.41
N GLU A 100 -8.52 3.25 7.90
CA GLU A 100 -8.31 2.76 9.27
C GLU A 100 -6.81 2.48 9.52
N ALA A 101 -6.14 1.81 8.58
CA ALA A 101 -4.71 1.52 8.66
C ALA A 101 -3.85 2.80 8.67
N VAL A 102 -4.15 3.79 7.83
CA VAL A 102 -3.45 5.09 7.84
C VAL A 102 -3.57 5.77 9.21
N LEU A 103 -4.78 5.83 9.78
CA LEU A 103 -5.00 6.45 11.08
C LEU A 103 -4.26 5.69 12.19
N HIS A 104 -4.26 4.37 12.13
CA HIS A 104 -3.51 3.54 13.06
C HIS A 104 -2.00 3.80 12.96
N ALA A 105 -1.44 3.85 11.74
CA ALA A 105 -0.03 4.14 11.52
C ALA A 105 0.40 5.54 12.00
N ILE A 106 -0.51 6.52 11.93
CA ILE A 106 -0.30 7.85 12.50
C ILE A 106 -0.26 7.77 14.02
N GLU A 107 -1.16 7.00 14.63
CA GLU A 107 -1.24 6.85 16.08
C GLU A 107 -0.02 6.13 16.65
N LEU A 108 0.43 5.03 16.04
CA LEU A 108 1.66 4.32 16.43
C LEU A 108 2.87 5.25 16.45
N TYR A 109 3.02 6.08 15.41
CA TYR A 109 4.12 7.05 15.35
C TYR A 109 4.07 8.05 16.51
N LYS A 110 2.88 8.53 16.87
CA LYS A 110 2.73 9.45 18.00
C LYS A 110 3.11 8.78 19.31
N GLN A 111 2.66 7.56 19.53
CA GLN A 111 2.94 6.83 20.77
C GLN A 111 4.44 6.54 20.97
N GLU A 112 5.16 6.25 19.90
CA GLU A 112 6.59 5.95 19.97
C GLU A 112 7.47 7.20 20.03
N TYR A 113 7.09 8.29 19.36
CA TYR A 113 7.99 9.44 19.13
C TYR A 113 7.47 10.80 19.61
N GLN A 114 6.28 10.92 20.20
CA GLN A 114 5.73 12.17 20.73
C GLN A 114 5.35 12.05 22.21
#